data_AF-A0AA97KCG0-F1
#
_entry.id   AF-A0AA97KCG0-F1
#
_cell.length_a   1.000
_cell.length_b   1.000
_cell.length_c   1.000
_cell.angle_alpha   90.00
_cell.angle_beta   90.00
_cell.angle_gamma   90.00
#
_symmetry.space_group_name_H-M   'P 1'
#
loop_
_entity.id
_entity.type
_entity.pdbx_description
1 polymer ?
#
loop_
_entity_poly.entity_id
_entity_poly.type
_entity_poly.pdbx_seq_one_letter_code
_entity_poly.pdbx_strand_id
1 'polypeptide(L)'
;MSLEWLICWSGSLDRLRDFIGTGIQSVRDCNTAALGTVAFLLAMFVWYCYHIGREQPRAYVSVNSLMQGGDLNSLQNGYAHCHSPECMRCAHNDGLNQKLYHNLQEYAKRYSWSGMGRIHKGIREQGRYLSSRPSIQKPEVFFLPDLPTTPYFSREAQKHDVELLERNFPTILCEFEALYKAFSNCSLPQGWKVNSSPSGEWLTFFLVNQGMCVPRNCRKCPRTYRLLGSLRTCVGNNVFGNACISVLTPGTVIAEHYGPTNIRIRCHLGLKTPSNCELVVGGEPQCWAEGRCLLFDDSFLHTAFHGGPPDEGPRVIFMVDLWHPNVAAAERQALDFIFAPGR
;
A
#
# COMPACT_ATOMS: atom_id res chain seq x y z
N MET A 1 -36.11 66.83 -56.38
CA MET A 1 -36.31 66.66 -54.92
C MET A 1 -36.65 65.21 -54.68
N SER A 2 -36.02 64.45 -53.79
CA SER A 2 -34.89 64.70 -52.92
C SER A 2 -34.13 63.38 -52.74
N LEU A 3 -32.86 63.51 -52.40
CA LEU A 3 -31.83 62.50 -52.22
C LEU A 3 -32.07 61.59 -50.98
N GLU A 4 -33.31 61.31 -50.58
CA GLU A 4 -33.62 60.82 -49.23
C GLU A 4 -33.60 59.28 -49.08
N TRP A 5 -33.79 58.51 -50.15
CA TRP A 5 -33.83 57.04 -50.05
C TRP A 5 -32.45 56.38 -49.99
N LEU A 6 -31.41 57.01 -50.57
CA LEU A 6 -30.03 56.50 -50.55
C LEU A 6 -29.34 56.68 -49.19
N ILE A 7 -29.75 57.70 -48.42
CA ILE A 7 -29.16 58.02 -47.09
C ILE A 7 -29.68 57.06 -46.01
N CYS A 8 -30.89 56.54 -46.15
CA CYS A 8 -31.47 55.62 -45.17
C CYS A 8 -30.89 54.19 -45.27
N TRP A 9 -30.45 53.77 -46.46
CA TRP A 9 -29.79 52.49 -46.67
C TRP A 9 -28.32 52.47 -46.24
N SER A 10 -27.57 53.57 -46.45
CA SER A 10 -26.18 53.67 -45.99
C SER A 10 -26.07 53.56 -44.46
N GLY A 11 -26.96 54.25 -43.73
CA GLY A 11 -27.00 54.19 -42.27
C GLY A 11 -27.42 52.84 -41.67
N SER A 12 -27.99 51.93 -42.47
CA SER A 12 -28.31 50.55 -42.05
C SER A 12 -27.14 49.59 -42.30
N LEU A 13 -26.38 49.79 -43.37
CA LEU A 13 -25.20 48.99 -43.70
C LEU A 13 -24.01 49.34 -42.79
N ASP A 14 -23.82 50.62 -42.46
CA ASP A 14 -22.76 51.05 -41.53
C ASP A 14 -23.01 50.48 -40.12
N ARG A 15 -24.27 50.49 -39.65
CA ARG A 15 -24.64 49.88 -38.37
C ARG A 15 -24.44 48.36 -38.34
N LEU A 16 -24.73 47.67 -39.45
CA LEU A 16 -24.48 46.24 -39.57
C LEU A 16 -22.97 45.93 -39.58
N ARG A 17 -22.17 46.77 -40.25
CA ARG A 17 -20.71 46.65 -40.27
C ARG A 17 -20.11 46.85 -38.88
N ASP A 18 -20.58 47.85 -38.13
CA ASP A 18 -20.10 48.12 -36.78
C ASP A 18 -20.49 47.00 -35.81
N PHE A 19 -21.69 46.43 -35.96
CA PHE A 19 -22.16 45.29 -35.16
C PHE A 19 -21.36 44.01 -35.45
N ILE A 20 -21.08 43.71 -36.73
CA ILE A 20 -20.21 42.59 -37.10
C ILE A 20 -18.77 42.83 -36.64
N GLY A 21 -18.27 44.07 -36.75
CA GLY A 21 -16.95 44.46 -36.25
C GLY A 21 -16.81 44.27 -34.74
N THR A 22 -17.81 44.69 -33.96
CA THR A 22 -17.84 44.46 -32.51
C THR A 22 -18.00 42.98 -32.16
N GLY A 23 -18.79 42.22 -32.92
CA GLY A 23 -18.92 40.76 -32.75
C GLY A 23 -17.60 40.02 -33.00
N ILE A 24 -16.89 40.33 -34.09
CA ILE A 24 -15.59 39.74 -34.41
C ILE A 24 -14.53 40.14 -33.38
N GLN A 25 -14.55 41.39 -32.92
CA GLN A 25 -13.66 41.86 -31.87
C GLN A 25 -13.93 41.14 -30.54
N SER A 26 -15.20 40.98 -30.16
CA SER A 26 -15.61 40.24 -28.96
C SER A 26 -15.21 38.75 -29.00
N VAL A 27 -15.31 38.11 -30.17
CA VAL A 27 -14.84 36.71 -30.36
C VAL A 27 -13.31 36.63 -30.31
N ARG A 28 -12.59 37.61 -30.89
CA ARG A 28 -11.13 37.69 -30.77
C ARG A 28 -10.68 37.91 -29.33
N ASP A 29 -11.35 38.79 -28.59
CA ASP A 29 -11.04 39.10 -27.20
C ASP A 29 -11.38 37.92 -26.26
N CYS A 30 -12.42 37.14 -26.58
CA CYS A 30 -12.73 35.89 -25.88
C CYS A 30 -11.66 34.81 -26.14
N ASN A 31 -11.14 34.72 -27.37
CA ASN A 31 -10.10 33.76 -27.72
C ASN A 31 -8.73 34.15 -27.12
N THR A 32 -8.41 35.45 -27.05
CA THR A 32 -7.20 35.93 -26.35
C THR A 32 -7.31 35.79 -24.83
N ALA A 33 -8.49 36.03 -24.24
CA ALA A 33 -8.73 35.78 -22.81
C ALA A 33 -8.66 34.29 -22.45
N ALA A 34 -9.20 33.42 -23.31
CA ALA A 34 -9.12 31.97 -23.16
C ALA A 34 -7.67 31.47 -23.28
N LEU A 35 -6.93 31.94 -24.30
CA LEU A 35 -5.49 31.65 -24.45
C LEU A 35 -4.68 32.17 -23.26
N GLY A 36 -5.00 33.36 -22.74
CA GLY A 36 -4.37 33.93 -21.54
C GLY A 36 -4.62 33.07 -20.31
N THR A 37 -5.83 32.54 -20.14
CA THR A 37 -6.18 31.66 -19.02
C THR A 37 -5.46 30.31 -19.11
N VAL A 38 -5.39 29.70 -20.30
CA VAL A 38 -4.64 28.45 -20.51
C VAL A 38 -3.15 28.66 -20.29
N ALA A 39 -2.57 29.76 -20.78
CA ALA A 39 -1.19 30.09 -20.55
C ALA A 39 -0.89 30.33 -19.05
N PHE A 40 -1.79 31.00 -18.33
CA PHE A 40 -1.67 31.21 -16.89
C PHE A 40 -1.77 29.89 -16.10
N LEU A 41 -2.69 29.00 -16.46
CA LEU A 41 -2.82 27.67 -15.85
C LEU A 41 -1.59 26.80 -16.12
N LEU A 42 -1.01 26.85 -17.33
CA LEU A 42 0.24 26.16 -17.65
C LEU A 42 1.42 26.75 -16.88
N ALA A 43 1.51 28.07 -16.75
CA ALA A 43 2.54 28.73 -15.95
C ALA A 43 2.42 28.36 -14.46
N MET A 44 1.19 28.33 -13.92
CA MET A 44 0.92 27.88 -12.55
C MET A 44 1.26 26.40 -12.35
N PHE A 45 0.96 25.54 -13.33
CA PHE A 45 1.32 24.12 -13.29
C PHE A 45 2.83 23.91 -13.33
N VAL A 46 3.54 24.61 -14.22
CA VAL A 46 5.02 24.57 -14.28
C VAL A 46 5.64 25.12 -13.00
N TRP A 47 5.11 26.23 -12.45
CA TRP A 47 5.54 26.77 -11.16
C TRP A 47 5.28 25.79 -10.01
N TYR A 48 4.12 25.14 -9.98
CA TYR A 48 3.79 24.10 -9.00
C TYR A 48 4.74 22.91 -9.09
N CYS A 49 4.98 22.38 -10.30
CA CYS A 49 5.94 21.29 -10.53
C CYS A 49 7.38 21.69 -10.15
N TYR A 50 7.76 22.94 -10.41
CA TYR A 50 9.07 23.47 -10.03
C TYR A 50 9.21 23.67 -8.52
N HIS A 51 8.17 24.14 -7.84
CA HIS A 51 8.18 24.40 -6.40
C HIS A 51 8.11 23.08 -5.60
N ILE A 52 7.23 22.16 -5.99
CA ILE A 52 7.19 20.78 -5.45
C ILE A 52 8.52 20.05 -5.74
N GLY A 53 9.13 20.29 -6.90
CA GLY A 53 10.45 19.73 -7.24
C GLY A 53 11.62 20.39 -6.50
N ARG A 54 11.46 21.61 -5.98
CA ARG A 54 12.48 22.36 -5.21
C ARG A 54 12.37 22.18 -3.70
N GLU A 55 11.22 21.75 -3.20
CA GLU A 55 11.11 21.22 -1.85
C GLU A 55 11.83 19.85 -1.79
N GLN A 56 13.16 19.90 -1.65
CA GLN A 56 13.92 18.73 -1.30
C GLN A 56 13.34 18.10 -0.03
N PRO A 57 13.20 16.76 0.02
CA PRO A 57 13.05 16.06 1.29
C PRO A 57 14.24 16.45 2.17
N ARG A 58 13.95 16.80 3.43
CA ARG A 58 14.95 16.98 4.49
C ARG A 58 16.06 15.94 4.35
N ALA A 59 17.31 16.41 4.47
CA ALA A 59 18.51 15.60 4.38
C ALA A 59 18.36 14.28 5.15
N TYR A 60 18.27 13.17 4.41
CA TYR A 60 18.49 11.85 4.98
C TYR A 60 19.97 11.73 5.31
N VAL A 61 20.26 11.18 6.49
CA VAL A 61 21.60 10.81 6.96
C VAL A 61 22.37 10.11 5.84
N SER A 62 23.61 10.53 5.63
CA SER A 62 24.47 10.08 4.53
C SER A 62 24.52 8.56 4.41
N VAL A 63 24.34 8.07 3.19
CA VAL A 63 24.36 6.64 2.79
C VAL A 63 25.65 5.90 3.17
N ASN A 64 26.70 6.61 3.58
CA ASN A 64 27.96 6.02 4.05
C ASN A 64 27.91 5.46 5.48
N SER A 65 26.86 5.75 6.27
CA SER A 65 26.74 5.23 7.65
C SER A 65 26.07 3.86 7.76
N LEU A 66 25.58 3.30 6.64
CA LEU A 66 24.84 2.01 6.59
C LEU A 66 25.67 0.83 6.07
N MET A 67 26.99 1.03 5.91
CA MET A 67 27.94 0.00 5.46
C MET A 67 28.92 -0.31 6.56
N GLN A 68 28.44 -0.85 7.69
CA GLN A 68 29.21 -1.64 8.64
C GLN A 68 28.29 -2.13 9.77
N GLY A 69 28.42 -3.40 10.13
CA GLY A 69 27.72 -4.01 11.27
C GLY A 69 26.78 -5.12 10.84
N GLY A 70 27.34 -6.30 10.55
CA GLY A 70 26.57 -7.53 10.70
C GLY A 70 26.43 -7.81 12.19
N ASP A 71 25.20 -8.08 12.62
CA ASP A 71 24.96 -8.82 13.86
C ASP A 71 23.82 -9.82 13.62
N LEU A 72 24.19 -11.08 13.75
CA LEU A 72 23.33 -12.24 13.82
C LEU A 72 22.65 -12.23 15.19
N ASN A 73 21.39 -11.77 15.30
CA ASN A 73 20.43 -12.18 16.33
C ASN A 73 19.06 -11.45 16.22
N SER A 74 18.38 -11.58 15.07
CA SER A 74 16.96 -11.19 14.94
C SER A 74 16.26 -12.17 14.01
N LEU A 75 16.06 -13.39 14.49
CA LEU A 75 15.33 -14.45 13.79
C LEU A 75 14.24 -14.96 14.74
N GLN A 76 13.09 -14.26 14.73
CA GLN A 76 11.87 -14.86 15.27
C GLN A 76 10.65 -14.68 14.38
N ASN A 77 10.65 -13.71 13.45
CA ASN A 77 9.57 -13.57 12.47
C ASN A 77 10.11 -13.56 11.05
N GLY A 78 9.76 -14.59 10.28
CA GLY A 78 10.26 -14.83 8.92
C GLY A 78 9.96 -13.75 7.88
N TYR A 79 9.42 -12.58 8.25
CA TYR A 79 9.03 -11.50 7.33
C TYR A 79 9.91 -10.23 7.42
N ALA A 80 11.02 -10.24 8.16
CA ALA A 80 11.70 -9.01 8.57
C ALA A 80 12.98 -8.68 7.79
N HIS A 81 12.87 -8.42 6.48
CA HIS A 81 13.93 -7.66 5.79
C HIS A 81 13.73 -6.16 6.04
N CYS A 82 14.02 -5.68 7.26
CA CYS A 82 14.02 -4.26 7.61
C CYS A 82 15.46 -3.77 7.83
N HIS A 83 15.81 -2.60 7.28
CA HIS A 83 17.13 -1.98 7.48
C HIS A 83 17.07 -0.71 8.34
N SER A 84 15.89 -0.31 8.83
CA SER A 84 15.73 0.90 9.63
C SER A 84 15.89 0.58 11.11
N PRO A 85 16.94 1.05 11.79
CA PRO A 85 17.14 0.80 13.22
C PRO A 85 16.04 1.44 14.08
N GLU A 86 15.44 2.53 13.58
CA GLU A 86 14.36 3.26 14.27
C GLU A 86 12.95 2.71 13.99
N CYS A 87 12.83 1.63 13.20
CA CYS A 87 11.52 1.12 12.82
C CYS A 87 10.73 0.65 14.04
N MET A 88 9.63 1.32 14.36
CA MET A 88 8.76 0.97 15.50
C MET A 88 8.20 -0.46 15.45
N ARG A 89 8.19 -1.11 14.27
CA ARG A 89 7.83 -2.52 14.13
C ARG A 89 8.94 -3.48 14.57
N CYS A 90 10.20 -3.10 14.38
CA CYS A 90 11.36 -3.97 14.57
C CYS A 90 12.19 -3.61 15.81
N ALA A 91 12.08 -2.39 16.31
CA ALA A 91 12.78 -1.93 17.50
C ALA A 91 12.12 -2.51 18.76
N HIS A 92 12.80 -3.42 19.45
CA HIS A 92 12.42 -3.88 20.78
C HIS A 92 12.97 -2.91 21.83
N ASN A 93 12.36 -1.73 21.95
CA ASN A 93 12.81 -0.69 22.89
C ASN A 93 11.90 -0.56 24.10
N ASP A 94 12.53 -0.50 25.28
CA ASP A 94 11.94 0.06 26.50
C ASP A 94 11.54 1.52 26.22
N GLY A 95 10.23 1.76 26.01
CA GLY A 95 9.70 3.08 25.69
C GLY A 95 8.90 3.19 24.39
N LEU A 96 8.66 2.08 23.67
CA LEU A 96 7.78 2.09 22.48
C LEU A 96 6.44 2.77 22.77
N ASN A 97 5.77 2.43 23.88
CA ASN A 97 4.49 3.05 24.25
C ASN A 97 4.60 4.57 24.48
N GLN A 98 5.73 5.04 25.04
CA GLN A 98 5.98 6.47 25.24
C GLN A 98 6.14 7.19 23.88
N LYS A 99 6.88 6.58 22.94
CA LYS A 99 7.04 7.08 21.56
C LYS A 99 5.69 7.12 20.84
N LEU A 100 4.90 6.06 20.92
CA LEU A 100 3.56 5.99 20.31
C LEU A 100 2.61 7.05 20.90
N TYR A 101 2.62 7.23 22.22
CA TYR A 101 1.80 8.23 22.88
C TYR A 101 2.22 9.65 22.47
N HIS A 102 3.51 9.93 22.39
CA HIS A 102 4.04 11.20 21.89
C HIS A 102 3.60 11.45 20.44
N ASN A 103 3.71 10.45 19.56
CA ASN A 103 3.26 10.57 18.17
C ASN A 103 1.75 10.84 18.07
N LEU A 104 0.94 10.22 18.91
CA LEU A 104 -0.50 10.50 18.99
C LEU A 104 -0.78 11.94 19.44
N GLN A 105 -0.04 12.46 20.43
CA GLN A 105 -0.15 13.86 20.85
C GLN A 105 0.23 14.82 19.73
N GLU A 106 1.32 14.54 19.00
CA GLU A 106 1.73 15.35 17.84
C GLU A 106 0.70 15.32 16.71
N TYR A 107 0.08 14.16 16.45
CA TYR A 107 -1.05 14.06 15.53
C TYR A 107 -2.22 14.94 15.98
N ALA A 108 -2.64 14.80 17.24
CA ALA A 108 -3.81 15.51 17.77
C ALA A 108 -3.60 17.04 17.80
N LYS A 109 -2.37 17.51 18.05
CA LYS A 109 -2.02 18.94 17.96
C LYS A 109 -2.20 19.49 16.54
N ARG A 110 -1.89 18.68 15.52
CA ARG A 110 -1.95 19.10 14.10
C ARG A 110 -3.34 18.94 13.49
N TYR A 111 -4.09 17.95 13.95
CA TYR A 111 -5.37 17.55 13.35
C TYR A 111 -6.49 17.58 14.39
N SER A 112 -6.75 16.46 15.08
CA SER A 112 -7.80 16.37 16.09
C SER A 112 -7.62 15.18 17.01
N TRP A 113 -8.07 15.31 18.25
CA TRP A 113 -8.22 14.19 19.19
C TRP A 113 -9.53 13.41 18.97
N SER A 114 -10.51 14.01 18.30
CA SER A 114 -11.82 13.39 18.07
C SER A 114 -11.67 12.09 17.28
N GLY A 115 -12.28 11.01 17.77
CA GLY A 115 -12.19 9.68 17.17
C GLY A 115 -10.95 8.86 17.54
N MET A 116 -10.01 9.38 18.34
CA MET A 116 -8.77 8.68 18.70
C MET A 116 -8.89 7.75 19.90
N GLY A 117 -10.11 7.55 20.43
CA GLY A 117 -10.34 6.83 21.69
C GLY A 117 -9.77 5.41 21.71
N ARG A 118 -10.00 4.63 20.63
CA ARG A 118 -9.46 3.27 20.52
C ARG A 118 -7.95 3.25 20.38
N ILE A 119 -7.36 4.15 19.58
CA ILE A 119 -5.90 4.26 19.43
C ILE A 119 -5.26 4.60 20.77
N HIS A 120 -5.79 5.62 21.47
CA HIS A 120 -5.32 6.02 22.78
C HIS A 120 -5.39 4.88 23.81
N LYS A 121 -6.54 4.19 23.88
CA LYS A 121 -6.72 3.00 24.72
C LYS A 121 -5.74 1.89 24.36
N GLY A 122 -5.55 1.63 23.06
CA GLY A 122 -4.58 0.66 22.55
C GLY A 122 -3.17 0.97 23.01
N ILE A 123 -2.69 2.20 22.84
CA ILE A 123 -1.35 2.62 23.30
C ILE A 123 -1.19 2.47 24.82
N ARG A 124 -2.20 2.90 25.60
CA ARG A 124 -2.14 2.87 27.06
C ARG A 124 -2.18 1.44 27.63
N GLU A 125 -2.93 0.56 27.00
CA GLU A 125 -3.21 -0.79 27.50
C GLU A 125 -2.48 -1.89 26.70
N GLN A 126 -1.46 -1.56 25.87
CA GLN A 126 -0.71 -2.53 25.05
C GLN A 126 -0.24 -3.74 25.85
N GLY A 127 0.39 -3.54 27.02
CA GLY A 127 0.90 -4.64 27.84
C GLY A 127 -0.19 -5.65 28.24
N ARG A 128 -1.44 -5.20 28.38
CA ARG A 128 -2.57 -6.08 28.67
C ARG A 128 -2.90 -6.97 27.47
N TYR A 129 -2.90 -6.42 26.26
CA TYR A 129 -3.27 -7.15 25.05
C TYR A 129 -2.14 -8.04 24.51
N LEU A 130 -0.88 -7.60 24.64
CA LEU A 130 0.27 -8.32 24.09
C LEU A 130 0.80 -9.42 25.04
N SER A 131 0.71 -9.24 26.37
CA SER A 131 1.41 -10.12 27.32
C SER A 131 0.50 -10.88 28.29
N SER A 132 -0.73 -10.41 28.56
CA SER A 132 -1.52 -10.91 29.70
C SER A 132 -2.75 -11.74 29.34
N ARG A 133 -3.07 -11.91 28.05
CA ARG A 133 -4.29 -12.60 27.62
C ARG A 133 -3.94 -13.91 26.90
N PRO A 134 -4.30 -15.09 27.41
CA PRO A 134 -4.26 -16.31 26.62
C PRO A 134 -5.30 -16.16 25.51
N SER A 135 -4.83 -15.92 24.30
CA SER A 135 -5.66 -15.71 23.12
C SER A 135 -4.96 -16.31 21.91
N ILE A 136 -5.74 -16.91 21.03
CA ILE A 136 -5.28 -17.34 19.70
C ILE A 136 -5.00 -16.13 18.78
N GLN A 137 -5.33 -14.92 19.20
CA GLN A 137 -4.98 -13.66 18.54
C GLN A 137 -4.04 -12.86 19.43
N LYS A 138 -2.80 -12.71 18.98
CA LYS A 138 -1.73 -12.09 19.77
C LYS A 138 -0.77 -11.35 18.84
N PRO A 139 -1.13 -10.17 18.32
CA PRO A 139 -0.20 -9.39 17.53
C PRO A 139 1.02 -9.02 18.37
N GLU A 140 2.14 -8.75 17.70
CA GLU A 140 3.43 -8.60 18.39
C GLU A 140 3.80 -7.16 18.71
N VAL A 141 3.26 -6.19 17.96
CA VAL A 141 3.69 -4.78 18.03
C VAL A 141 2.57 -3.87 18.51
N PHE A 142 1.38 -3.99 17.92
CA PHE A 142 0.26 -3.08 18.24
C PHE A 142 -1.09 -3.76 18.15
N PHE A 143 -1.82 -3.76 19.25
CA PHE A 143 -3.24 -4.16 19.31
C PHE A 143 -4.15 -2.93 19.39
N LEU A 144 -5.10 -2.82 18.45
CA LEU A 144 -6.16 -1.82 18.48
C LEU A 144 -7.43 -2.45 19.11
N PRO A 145 -7.89 -1.97 20.28
CA PRO A 145 -9.02 -2.55 20.98
C PRO A 145 -10.34 -2.31 20.24
N ASP A 146 -11.32 -3.14 20.60
CA ASP A 146 -12.72 -3.04 20.19
C ASP A 146 -12.95 -3.19 18.66
N LEU A 147 -11.98 -3.80 17.96
CA LEU A 147 -12.18 -4.35 16.62
C LEU A 147 -12.91 -5.70 16.71
N PRO A 148 -13.94 -5.95 15.89
CA PRO A 148 -14.48 -7.29 15.71
C PRO A 148 -13.38 -8.21 15.16
N THR A 149 -13.26 -9.42 15.71
CA THR A 149 -12.18 -10.36 15.38
C THR A 149 -12.74 -11.63 14.76
N THR A 150 -12.09 -12.11 13.70
CA THR A 150 -12.38 -13.37 13.02
C THR A 150 -11.12 -13.82 12.30
N PRO A 151 -10.79 -15.12 12.27
CA PRO A 151 -9.59 -15.61 11.58
C PRO A 151 -9.68 -15.34 10.08
N TYR A 152 -10.85 -15.58 9.46
CA TYR A 152 -11.10 -15.32 8.04
C TYR A 152 -12.20 -14.29 7.82
N PHE A 153 -12.08 -13.57 6.70
CA PHE A 153 -13.04 -12.56 6.27
C PHE A 153 -13.70 -12.98 4.96
N SER A 154 -15.01 -12.74 4.86
CA SER A 154 -15.71 -12.85 3.59
C SER A 154 -15.18 -11.84 2.57
N ARG A 155 -15.20 -12.21 1.29
CA ARG A 155 -14.89 -11.31 0.17
C ARG A 155 -15.65 -9.98 0.22
N GLU A 156 -16.87 -9.98 0.77
CA GLU A 156 -17.69 -8.77 0.85
C GLU A 156 -17.12 -7.73 1.81
N ALA A 157 -16.27 -8.12 2.77
CA ALA A 157 -15.62 -7.20 3.70
C ALA A 157 -14.68 -6.19 3.00
N GLN A 158 -14.11 -6.58 1.85
CA GLN A 158 -13.22 -5.75 1.03
C GLN A 158 -13.58 -5.82 -0.47
N LYS A 159 -14.88 -5.86 -0.77
CA LYS A 159 -15.41 -6.17 -2.12
C LYS A 159 -14.68 -5.47 -3.27
N HIS A 160 -14.51 -4.15 -3.17
CA HIS A 160 -13.88 -3.36 -4.23
C HIS A 160 -12.43 -3.79 -4.51
N ASP A 161 -11.63 -3.94 -3.46
CA ASP A 161 -10.21 -4.27 -3.58
C ASP A 161 -10.04 -5.72 -4.05
N VAL A 162 -10.87 -6.63 -3.53
CA VAL A 162 -10.92 -8.04 -3.96
C VAL A 162 -11.28 -8.15 -5.44
N GLU A 163 -12.38 -7.54 -5.89
CA GLU A 163 -12.80 -7.59 -7.29
C GLU A 163 -11.73 -7.01 -8.23
N LEU A 164 -11.04 -5.96 -7.80
CA LEU A 164 -9.98 -5.34 -8.58
C LEU A 164 -8.74 -6.25 -8.68
N LEU A 165 -8.35 -6.92 -7.59
CA LEU A 165 -7.25 -7.89 -7.58
C LEU A 165 -7.59 -9.11 -8.45
N GLU A 166 -8.75 -9.73 -8.25
CA GLU A 166 -9.19 -10.90 -9.02
C GLU A 166 -9.29 -10.59 -10.51
N ARG A 167 -9.84 -9.43 -10.90
CA ARG A 167 -9.91 -8.99 -12.30
C ARG A 167 -8.51 -8.81 -12.94
N ASN A 168 -7.52 -8.41 -12.15
CA ASN A 168 -6.16 -8.19 -12.64
C ASN A 168 -5.23 -9.40 -12.44
N PHE A 169 -5.75 -10.55 -11.99
CA PHE A 169 -5.01 -11.81 -11.85
C PHE A 169 -4.12 -12.13 -13.06
N PRO A 170 -4.60 -12.08 -14.33
CA PRO A 170 -3.76 -12.42 -15.48
C PRO A 170 -2.56 -11.49 -15.64
N THR A 171 -2.70 -10.23 -15.24
CA THR A 171 -1.62 -9.24 -15.30
C THR A 171 -0.55 -9.55 -14.27
N ILE A 172 -0.95 -9.84 -13.03
CA ILE A 172 -0.04 -10.15 -11.93
C ILE A 172 0.69 -11.47 -12.20
N LEU A 173 -0.04 -12.49 -12.68
CA LEU A 173 0.53 -13.78 -13.07
C LEU A 173 1.57 -13.61 -14.18
N CYS A 174 1.27 -12.83 -15.23
CA CYS A 174 2.20 -12.58 -16.33
C CYS A 174 3.50 -11.90 -15.87
N GLU A 175 3.43 -10.89 -14.99
CA GLU A 175 4.62 -10.24 -14.43
C GLU A 175 5.42 -11.20 -13.53
N PHE A 176 4.74 -12.04 -12.74
CA PHE A 176 5.40 -13.12 -11.99
C PHE A 176 6.12 -14.10 -12.91
N GLU A 177 5.50 -14.58 -13.98
CA GLU A 177 6.13 -15.55 -14.88
C GLU A 177 7.34 -14.98 -15.61
N ALA A 178 7.32 -13.69 -15.93
CA ALA A 178 8.49 -12.99 -16.47
C ALA A 178 9.64 -12.95 -15.44
N LEU A 179 9.34 -12.69 -14.16
CA LEU A 179 10.32 -12.79 -13.07
C LEU A 179 10.82 -14.24 -12.89
N TYR A 180 9.92 -15.21 -12.92
CA TYR A 180 10.22 -16.60 -12.62
C TYR A 180 11.06 -17.25 -13.72
N LYS A 181 10.82 -16.92 -15.01
CA LYS A 181 11.69 -17.34 -16.11
C LYS A 181 13.13 -16.91 -15.92
N ALA A 182 13.38 -15.76 -15.29
CA ALA A 182 14.74 -15.30 -15.01
C ALA A 182 15.51 -16.17 -13.98
N PHE A 183 14.85 -17.07 -13.25
CA PHE A 183 15.52 -18.05 -12.38
C PHE A 183 16.31 -19.10 -13.15
N SER A 184 15.98 -19.35 -14.42
CA SER A 184 16.54 -20.48 -15.19
C SER A 184 18.05 -20.38 -15.46
N ASN A 185 18.72 -19.27 -15.12
CA ASN A 185 20.13 -19.04 -15.44
C ASN A 185 21.03 -18.56 -14.28
N CYS A 186 20.58 -18.43 -13.02
CA CYS A 186 21.40 -17.84 -11.94
C CYS A 186 21.02 -18.30 -10.51
N SER A 187 21.89 -17.98 -9.53
CA SER A 187 21.57 -17.90 -8.10
C SER A 187 20.38 -16.96 -7.83
N LEU A 188 19.82 -16.99 -6.60
CA LEU A 188 18.60 -16.25 -6.20
C LEU A 188 18.49 -14.88 -6.90
N PRO A 189 17.54 -14.69 -7.84
CA PRO A 189 17.52 -13.50 -8.67
C PRO A 189 17.37 -12.22 -7.84
N GLN A 190 17.99 -11.14 -8.33
CA GLN A 190 17.98 -9.85 -7.64
C GLN A 190 16.55 -9.39 -7.32
N GLY A 191 16.33 -8.98 -6.07
CA GLY A 191 15.04 -8.48 -5.58
C GLY A 191 14.23 -9.52 -4.81
N TRP A 192 14.56 -10.80 -4.94
CA TRP A 192 14.01 -11.87 -4.10
C TRP A 192 14.70 -11.93 -2.75
N LYS A 193 13.94 -12.33 -1.74
CA LYS A 193 14.37 -12.50 -0.36
C LYS A 193 14.02 -13.91 0.11
N VAL A 194 14.99 -14.60 0.68
CA VAL A 194 14.75 -15.86 1.39
C VAL A 194 14.26 -15.52 2.79
N ASN A 195 13.22 -16.21 3.22
CA ASN A 195 12.63 -16.09 4.54
C ASN A 195 13.00 -17.33 5.35
N SER A 196 12.93 -17.23 6.68
CA SER A 196 13.20 -18.38 7.55
C SER A 196 12.02 -19.35 7.52
N SER A 197 12.32 -20.62 7.24
CA SER A 197 11.38 -21.73 7.29
C SER A 197 12.07 -22.93 7.94
N PRO A 198 11.38 -23.72 8.80
CA PRO A 198 11.92 -24.96 9.33
C PRO A 198 12.34 -25.99 8.26
N SER A 199 11.63 -26.00 7.12
CA SER A 199 11.92 -26.88 5.98
C SER A 199 11.57 -26.16 4.68
N GLY A 200 12.17 -26.61 3.57
CA GLY A 200 11.92 -26.08 2.22
C GLY A 200 12.35 -24.62 2.02
N GLU A 201 11.90 -24.01 0.93
CA GLU A 201 12.26 -22.64 0.57
C GLU A 201 11.04 -21.74 0.49
N TRP A 202 11.12 -20.62 1.22
CA TRP A 202 10.12 -19.57 1.18
C TRP A 202 10.72 -18.26 0.68
N LEU A 203 10.31 -17.85 -0.52
CA LEU A 203 10.84 -16.67 -1.21
C LEU A 203 9.79 -15.56 -1.30
N THR A 204 10.20 -14.32 -1.11
CA THR A 204 9.35 -13.13 -1.28
C THR A 204 9.97 -12.10 -2.19
N PHE A 205 9.15 -11.47 -3.03
CA PHE A 205 9.53 -10.37 -3.92
C PHE A 205 8.67 -9.14 -3.60
N PHE A 206 9.18 -8.25 -2.75
CA PHE A 206 8.44 -7.09 -2.27
C PHE A 206 8.32 -5.99 -3.34
N LEU A 207 7.11 -5.49 -3.55
CA LEU A 207 6.85 -4.21 -4.22
C LEU A 207 6.72 -3.09 -3.18
N VAL A 208 6.08 -3.39 -2.05
CA VAL A 208 6.01 -2.54 -0.87
C VAL A 208 6.41 -3.38 0.33
N ASN A 209 7.37 -2.89 1.12
CA ASN A 209 7.84 -3.53 2.37
C ASN A 209 7.77 -2.48 3.48
N GLN A 210 6.96 -2.74 4.51
CA GLN A 210 6.73 -1.83 5.64
C GLN A 210 6.40 -0.40 5.21
N GLY A 211 5.45 -0.28 4.27
CA GLY A 211 4.98 1.01 3.75
C GLY A 211 5.98 1.75 2.86
N MET A 212 7.10 1.11 2.51
CA MET A 212 8.08 1.67 1.58
C MET A 212 8.07 0.91 0.27
N CYS A 213 7.91 1.62 -0.85
CA CYS A 213 8.08 1.00 -2.16
C CYS A 213 9.53 0.51 -2.34
N VAL A 214 9.69 -0.58 -3.08
CA VAL A 214 11.01 -1.13 -3.47
C VAL A 214 11.23 -0.78 -4.95
N PRO A 215 11.87 0.36 -5.29
CA PRO A 215 11.76 0.92 -6.64
C PRO A 215 12.27 0.00 -7.75
N ARG A 216 13.33 -0.78 -7.47
CA ARG A 216 13.87 -1.77 -8.43
C ARG A 216 12.85 -2.86 -8.75
N ASN A 217 12.14 -3.36 -7.74
CA ASN A 217 11.15 -4.40 -7.89
C ASN A 217 9.87 -3.86 -8.55
N CYS A 218 9.42 -2.66 -8.17
CA CYS A 218 8.28 -1.99 -8.82
C CYS A 218 8.49 -1.79 -10.32
N ARG A 219 9.71 -1.49 -10.77
CA ARG A 219 10.04 -1.39 -12.20
C ARG A 219 9.93 -2.72 -12.95
N LYS A 220 10.04 -3.85 -12.27
CA LYS A 220 9.89 -5.18 -12.85
C LYS A 220 8.42 -5.64 -12.89
N CYS A 221 7.58 -5.10 -12.00
CA CYS A 221 6.14 -5.33 -11.96
C CYS A 221 5.35 -4.02 -12.08
N PRO A 222 5.53 -3.23 -13.17
CA PRO A 222 4.97 -1.88 -13.26
C PRO A 222 3.44 -1.87 -13.25
N ARG A 223 2.78 -2.88 -13.84
CA ARG A 223 1.32 -2.95 -13.88
C ARG A 223 0.75 -3.34 -12.52
N THR A 224 1.35 -4.32 -11.86
CA THR A 224 0.98 -4.71 -10.49
C THR A 224 1.22 -3.57 -9.51
N TYR A 225 2.33 -2.83 -9.63
CA TYR A 225 2.57 -1.68 -8.77
C TYR A 225 1.54 -0.56 -8.98
N ARG A 226 1.16 -0.27 -10.23
CA ARG A 226 0.10 0.71 -10.53
C ARG A 226 -1.26 0.28 -9.96
N LEU A 227 -1.55 -1.02 -9.99
CA LEU A 227 -2.77 -1.59 -9.41
C LEU A 227 -2.87 -1.31 -7.92
N LEU A 228 -1.76 -1.38 -7.16
CA LEU A 228 -1.76 -1.08 -5.73
C LEU A 228 -2.28 0.33 -5.41
N GLY A 229 -1.97 1.32 -6.25
CA GLY A 229 -2.47 2.69 -6.09
C GLY A 229 -3.97 2.85 -6.38
N SER A 230 -4.63 1.82 -6.93
CA SER A 230 -6.06 1.81 -7.20
C SER A 230 -6.87 1.11 -6.09
N LEU A 231 -6.20 0.44 -5.14
CA LEU A 231 -6.85 -0.20 -3.99
C LEU A 231 -7.22 0.86 -2.95
N ARG A 232 -8.45 0.80 -2.43
CA ARG A 232 -8.99 1.78 -1.47
C ARG A 232 -8.43 1.60 -0.06
N THR A 233 -8.09 0.37 0.29
CA THR A 233 -7.71 0.01 1.66
C THR A 233 -6.27 -0.50 1.77
N CYS A 234 -5.49 -0.44 0.69
CA CYS A 234 -4.07 -0.81 0.75
C CYS A 234 -3.32 0.00 1.80
N VAL A 235 -2.59 -0.70 2.67
CA VAL A 235 -1.75 -0.10 3.70
C VAL A 235 -0.42 0.29 3.05
N GLY A 236 -0.39 1.46 2.40
CA GLY A 236 0.73 1.89 1.55
C GLY A 236 1.81 2.72 2.25
N ASN A 237 1.48 3.43 3.33
CA ASN A 237 2.36 4.41 3.99
C ASN A 237 2.48 4.13 5.50
N ASN A 238 2.51 2.86 5.88
CA ASN A 238 2.55 2.41 7.26
C ASN A 238 3.57 1.29 7.42
N VAL A 239 4.31 1.22 8.53
CA VAL A 239 5.24 0.10 8.78
C VAL A 239 4.54 -1.26 8.83
N PHE A 240 3.22 -1.30 9.02
CA PHE A 240 2.41 -2.51 8.94
C PHE A 240 1.88 -2.82 7.54
N GLY A 241 2.38 -2.17 6.49
CA GLY A 241 1.92 -2.39 5.12
C GLY A 241 2.91 -3.15 4.25
N ASN A 242 2.49 -4.23 3.61
CA ASN A 242 3.29 -4.92 2.59
C ASN A 242 2.46 -5.26 1.35
N ALA A 243 3.15 -5.34 0.21
CA ALA A 243 2.66 -5.94 -1.01
C ALA A 243 3.80 -6.71 -1.68
N CYS A 244 3.65 -8.02 -1.87
CA CYS A 244 4.70 -8.87 -2.43
C CYS A 244 4.16 -10.10 -3.16
N ILE A 245 4.97 -10.65 -4.05
CA ILE A 245 4.80 -12.04 -4.50
C ILE A 245 5.45 -12.94 -3.46
N SER A 246 4.73 -13.99 -3.02
CA SER A 246 5.27 -15.01 -2.12
C SER A 246 5.23 -16.37 -2.80
N VAL A 247 6.38 -17.04 -2.79
CA VAL A 247 6.59 -18.37 -3.40
C VAL A 247 6.95 -19.35 -2.30
N LEU A 248 6.26 -20.48 -2.27
CA LEU A 248 6.52 -21.59 -1.37
C LEU A 248 6.82 -22.84 -2.20
N THR A 249 7.99 -23.44 -2.04
CA THR A 249 8.35 -24.67 -2.76
C THR A 249 7.76 -25.92 -2.08
N PRO A 250 7.61 -27.05 -2.79
CA PRO A 250 7.20 -28.32 -2.18
C PRO A 250 8.07 -28.71 -0.98
N GLY A 251 7.45 -29.26 0.07
CA GLY A 251 8.11 -29.64 1.33
C GLY A 251 8.35 -28.48 2.31
N THR A 252 7.94 -27.26 1.97
CA THR A 252 8.14 -26.09 2.83
C THR A 252 7.09 -26.00 3.92
N VAL A 253 7.52 -25.71 5.14
CA VAL A 253 6.67 -25.38 6.29
C VAL A 253 7.02 -23.98 6.75
N ILE A 254 6.02 -23.13 6.97
CA ILE A 254 6.17 -21.87 7.70
C ILE A 254 5.72 -22.14 9.13
N ALA A 255 6.61 -21.96 10.11
CA ALA A 255 6.29 -22.19 11.52
C ALA A 255 5.09 -21.35 11.97
N GLU A 256 4.41 -21.79 13.02
CA GLU A 256 3.33 -21.01 13.63
C GLU A 256 3.87 -19.66 14.15
N HIS A 257 3.20 -18.58 13.79
CA HIS A 257 3.59 -17.23 14.19
C HIS A 257 2.39 -16.29 14.21
N TYR A 258 2.63 -15.04 14.64
CA TYR A 258 1.65 -13.98 14.66
C TYR A 258 2.12 -12.80 13.81
N GLY A 259 1.18 -12.06 13.26
CA GLY A 259 1.41 -10.79 12.60
C GLY A 259 1.68 -9.68 13.62
N PRO A 260 2.21 -8.53 13.18
CA PRO A 260 2.59 -7.45 14.08
C PRO A 260 1.39 -6.67 14.64
N THR A 261 0.21 -6.73 14.01
CA THR A 261 -0.95 -5.90 14.38
C THR A 261 -2.28 -6.46 13.88
N ASN A 262 -3.38 -6.16 14.58
CA ASN A 262 -4.75 -6.48 14.17
C ASN A 262 -5.45 -5.35 13.37
N ILE A 263 -4.77 -4.24 13.08
CA ILE A 263 -5.37 -3.11 12.32
C ILE A 263 -5.47 -3.38 10.82
N ARG A 264 -4.90 -4.49 10.36
CA ARG A 264 -4.88 -4.91 8.96
C ARG A 264 -5.46 -6.32 8.84
N ILE A 265 -5.89 -6.65 7.64
CA ILE A 265 -6.10 -8.02 7.20
C ILE A 265 -5.18 -8.29 6.02
N ARG A 266 -4.75 -9.54 5.87
CA ARG A 266 -3.90 -9.97 4.77
C ARG A 266 -4.77 -10.58 3.67
N CYS A 267 -4.61 -10.07 2.46
CA CYS A 267 -5.27 -10.58 1.27
C CYS A 267 -4.27 -11.37 0.41
N HIS A 268 -4.54 -12.65 0.20
CA HIS A 268 -3.78 -13.54 -0.67
C HIS A 268 -4.57 -13.79 -1.96
N LEU A 269 -4.11 -13.26 -3.09
CA LEU A 269 -4.58 -13.67 -4.41
C LEU A 269 -3.78 -14.90 -4.87
N GLY A 270 -4.47 -16.02 -5.11
CA GLY A 270 -3.84 -17.23 -5.67
C GLY A 270 -3.33 -17.00 -7.09
N LEU A 271 -2.03 -17.18 -7.33
CA LEU A 271 -1.42 -17.09 -8.67
C LEU A 271 -1.16 -18.47 -9.29
N LYS A 272 -0.54 -19.37 -8.52
CA LYS A 272 -0.37 -20.80 -8.82
C LYS A 272 -0.63 -21.58 -7.55
N THR A 273 -1.64 -22.44 -7.53
CA THR A 273 -2.12 -23.06 -6.27
C THR A 273 -2.18 -24.58 -6.40
N PRO A 274 -1.04 -25.28 -6.21
CA PRO A 274 -1.02 -26.74 -6.19
C PRO A 274 -1.89 -27.29 -5.06
N SER A 275 -2.30 -28.55 -5.17
CA SER A 275 -3.35 -29.16 -4.35
C SER A 275 -2.95 -29.38 -2.90
N ASN A 276 -1.67 -29.65 -2.64
CA ASN A 276 -1.16 -29.96 -1.31
C ASN A 276 -0.67 -28.71 -0.55
N CYS A 277 -1.42 -27.62 -0.62
CA CYS A 277 -1.09 -26.35 0.03
C CYS A 277 -2.22 -25.90 0.97
N GLU A 278 -1.88 -25.67 2.23
CA GLU A 278 -2.83 -25.26 3.25
C GLU A 278 -2.30 -24.05 4.03
N LEU A 279 -3.25 -23.20 4.43
CA LEU A 279 -3.09 -22.11 5.39
C LEU A 279 -3.99 -22.42 6.59
N VAL A 280 -3.45 -22.41 7.79
CA VAL A 280 -4.23 -22.56 9.03
C VAL A 280 -4.15 -21.25 9.79
N VAL A 281 -5.30 -20.65 10.11
CA VAL A 281 -5.39 -19.38 10.87
C VAL A 281 -6.37 -19.60 12.01
N GLY A 282 -5.93 -19.38 13.25
CA GLY A 282 -6.78 -19.59 14.43
C GLY A 282 -7.31 -21.01 14.58
N GLY A 283 -6.63 -22.01 14.00
CA GLY A 283 -7.06 -23.41 13.97
C GLY A 283 -8.00 -23.78 12.81
N GLU A 284 -8.33 -22.84 11.92
CA GLU A 284 -9.19 -23.07 10.77
C GLU A 284 -8.35 -23.22 9.48
N PRO A 285 -8.35 -24.41 8.84
CA PRO A 285 -7.63 -24.64 7.58
C PRO A 285 -8.38 -24.06 6.38
N GLN A 286 -7.63 -23.51 5.42
CA GLN A 286 -8.10 -23.05 4.11
C GLN A 286 -7.07 -23.33 3.03
N CYS A 287 -7.55 -23.52 1.81
CA CYS A 287 -6.71 -23.65 0.61
C CYS A 287 -6.86 -22.40 -0.27
N TRP A 288 -5.83 -22.14 -1.09
CA TRP A 288 -5.92 -21.10 -2.11
C TRP A 288 -6.59 -21.64 -3.38
N ALA A 289 -7.23 -20.75 -4.12
CA ALA A 289 -7.69 -21.01 -5.48
C ALA A 289 -7.11 -19.96 -6.43
N GLU A 290 -6.70 -20.39 -7.63
CA GLU A 290 -6.18 -19.48 -8.65
C GLU A 290 -7.20 -18.40 -9.01
N GLY A 291 -6.73 -17.16 -9.10
CA GLY A 291 -7.57 -16.01 -9.43
C GLY A 291 -8.55 -15.60 -8.33
N ARG A 292 -8.48 -16.21 -7.14
CA ARG A 292 -9.34 -15.88 -6.00
C ARG A 292 -8.56 -15.29 -4.82
N CYS A 293 -9.18 -14.33 -4.15
CA CYS A 293 -8.64 -13.75 -2.93
C CYS A 293 -9.09 -14.54 -1.69
N LEU A 294 -8.13 -14.86 -0.83
CA LEU A 294 -8.33 -15.37 0.53
C LEU A 294 -7.94 -14.26 1.52
N LEU A 295 -8.87 -13.88 2.41
CA LEU A 295 -8.68 -12.78 3.36
C LEU A 295 -8.68 -13.33 4.80
N PHE A 296 -7.65 -12.97 5.56
CA PHE A 296 -7.50 -13.42 6.95
C PHE A 296 -6.82 -12.36 7.81
N ASP A 297 -7.02 -12.44 9.12
CA ASP A 297 -6.31 -11.61 10.09
C ASP A 297 -5.04 -12.33 10.53
N ASP A 298 -3.87 -11.84 10.08
CA ASP A 298 -2.58 -12.43 10.40
C ASP A 298 -2.18 -12.22 11.87
N SER A 299 -2.92 -11.42 12.66
CA SER A 299 -2.70 -11.34 14.12
C SER A 299 -3.19 -12.56 14.89
N PHE A 300 -3.94 -13.48 14.25
CA PHE A 300 -4.20 -14.81 14.78
C PHE A 300 -2.99 -15.73 14.58
N LEU A 301 -2.84 -16.74 15.44
CA LEU A 301 -1.82 -17.77 15.27
C LEU A 301 -2.05 -18.43 13.90
N HIS A 302 -1.01 -18.44 13.07
CA HIS A 302 -1.14 -19.00 11.74
C HIS A 302 0.13 -19.68 11.25
N THR A 303 -0.07 -20.69 10.39
CA THR A 303 0.97 -21.47 9.71
C THR A 303 0.53 -21.76 8.29
N ALA A 304 1.48 -22.01 7.40
CA ALA A 304 1.21 -22.43 6.05
C ALA A 304 2.24 -23.47 5.61
N PHE A 305 1.82 -24.45 4.83
CA PHE A 305 2.72 -25.48 4.34
C PHE A 305 2.39 -25.89 2.91
N HIS A 306 3.37 -26.52 2.27
CA HIS A 306 3.24 -27.19 0.99
C HIS A 306 3.69 -28.64 1.16
N GLY A 307 2.74 -29.55 1.36
CA GLY A 307 2.98 -30.98 1.59
C GLY A 307 3.07 -31.82 0.31
N GLY A 308 3.26 -31.17 -0.84
CA GLY A 308 3.25 -31.81 -2.15
C GLY A 308 4.59 -32.44 -2.53
N PRO A 309 4.62 -33.34 -3.53
CA PRO A 309 5.85 -33.89 -4.03
C PRO A 309 6.66 -32.83 -4.81
N PRO A 310 8.00 -33.01 -4.99
CA PRO A 310 8.88 -32.02 -5.61
C PRO A 310 8.49 -31.59 -7.04
N ASP A 311 7.77 -32.43 -7.78
CA ASP A 311 7.33 -32.21 -9.16
C ASP A 311 6.00 -31.46 -9.29
N GLU A 312 5.26 -31.22 -8.20
CA GLU A 312 3.98 -30.47 -8.21
C GLU A 312 4.18 -28.97 -8.54
N GLY A 313 5.41 -28.48 -8.42
CA GLY A 313 5.77 -27.08 -8.61
C GLY A 313 5.41 -26.21 -7.39
N PRO A 314 5.78 -24.92 -7.40
CA PRO A 314 5.61 -24.07 -6.22
C PRO A 314 4.20 -23.49 -6.09
N ARG A 315 3.80 -23.19 -4.85
CA ARG A 315 2.66 -22.32 -4.55
C ARG A 315 3.06 -20.86 -4.63
N VAL A 316 2.32 -20.11 -5.42
CA VAL A 316 2.59 -18.70 -5.70
C VAL A 316 1.34 -17.89 -5.39
N ILE A 317 1.50 -16.85 -4.58
CA ILE A 317 0.44 -15.91 -4.24
C ILE A 317 0.93 -14.47 -4.40
N PHE A 318 0.00 -13.57 -4.68
CA PHE A 318 0.23 -12.14 -4.47
C PHE A 318 -0.43 -11.73 -3.15
N MET A 319 0.40 -11.26 -2.22
CA MET A 319 -0.01 -10.83 -0.90
C MET A 319 -0.08 -9.30 -0.86
N VAL A 320 -1.18 -8.75 -0.35
CA VAL A 320 -1.32 -7.33 -0.03
C VAL A 320 -2.00 -7.15 1.32
N ASP A 321 -1.43 -6.29 2.16
CA ASP A 321 -2.00 -5.92 3.45
C ASP A 321 -3.03 -4.79 3.25
N LEU A 322 -4.26 -5.02 3.72
CA LEU A 322 -5.39 -4.10 3.62
C LEU A 322 -5.81 -3.64 5.02
N TRP A 323 -6.30 -2.41 5.16
CA TRP A 323 -6.86 -1.93 6.42
C TRP A 323 -8.00 -2.83 6.86
N HIS A 324 -8.02 -3.18 8.14
CA HIS A 324 -9.14 -3.91 8.71
C HIS A 324 -10.43 -3.08 8.51
N PRO A 325 -11.55 -3.70 8.07
CA PRO A 325 -12.74 -2.98 7.62
C PRO A 325 -13.34 -2.05 8.70
N ASN A 326 -13.20 -2.45 9.97
CA ASN A 326 -13.67 -1.68 11.13
C ASN A 326 -12.66 -0.67 11.71
N VAL A 327 -11.56 -0.40 11.01
CA VAL A 327 -10.69 0.75 11.31
C VAL A 327 -11.24 1.96 10.54
N ALA A 328 -11.71 2.96 11.29
CA ALA A 328 -12.34 4.14 10.73
C ALA A 328 -11.33 4.99 9.94
N ALA A 329 -11.80 5.76 8.94
CA ALA A 329 -10.91 6.57 8.10
C ALA A 329 -10.04 7.55 8.92
N ALA A 330 -10.59 8.18 9.96
CA ALA A 330 -9.84 9.04 10.87
C ALA A 330 -8.76 8.27 11.66
N GLU A 331 -9.05 7.02 12.06
CA GLU A 331 -8.08 6.16 12.73
C GLU A 331 -6.95 5.77 11.77
N ARG A 332 -7.26 5.44 10.50
CA ARG A 332 -6.25 5.12 9.48
C ARG A 332 -5.26 6.27 9.29
N GLN A 333 -5.77 7.51 9.18
CA GLN A 333 -4.93 8.69 9.05
C GLN A 333 -4.00 8.87 10.26
N ALA A 334 -4.52 8.69 11.47
CA ALA A 334 -3.73 8.78 12.69
C ALA A 334 -2.69 7.65 12.79
N LEU A 335 -3.08 6.42 12.45
CA LEU A 335 -2.20 5.26 12.46
C LEU A 335 -1.10 5.40 11.41
N ASP A 336 -1.37 5.93 10.22
CA ASP A 336 -0.35 6.27 9.22
C ASP A 336 0.63 7.34 9.71
N PHE A 337 0.15 8.32 10.48
CA PHE A 337 1.03 9.30 11.08
C PHE A 337 1.90 8.70 12.20
N ILE A 338 1.29 7.90 13.08
CA ILE A 338 1.96 7.31 14.25
C ILE A 338 2.96 6.25 13.83
N PHE A 339 2.61 5.44 12.83
CA PHE A 339 3.37 4.30 12.32
C PHE A 339 3.96 4.58 10.93
N ALA A 340 4.29 5.84 10.65
CA ALA A 340 4.91 6.25 9.40
C ALA A 340 6.26 5.52 9.21
N PRO A 341 6.56 5.01 8.00
CA PRO A 341 7.84 4.38 7.71
C PRO A 341 9.03 5.32 7.95
N GLY A 342 10.09 4.80 8.58
CA GLY A 342 11.34 5.54 8.81
C GLY A 342 11.29 6.61 9.90
N ARG A 343 10.30 6.57 10.81
CA ARG A 343 10.21 7.43 12.00
C ARG A 343 10.42 6.68 13.32
#